data_AF-A0A6P8D3V7-F1
#
_entry.id   AF-A0A6P8D3V7-F1
#
_cell.length_a   1.000
_cell.length_b   1.000
_cell.length_c   1.000
_cell.angle_alpha   90.00
_cell.angle_beta   90.00
_cell.angle_gamma   90.00
#
_symmetry.space_group_name_H-M   'P 1'
#
loop_
_entity.id
_entity.type
_entity.pdbx_description
1 polymer ?
#
loop_
_entity_poly.entity_id
_entity_poly.type
_entity_poly.pdbx_seq_one_letter_code
_entity_poly.pdbx_strand_id
1 'polypeptide(L)'
;MAMMPPFLLFLLFFSTFHVCFCSIPPRPFPYGNTSYHIDCGGSANTTDPVTNATWLSDRFFSGGSPAVVSEPLLFHLPQEKTLRSFPPLSFGKKNCYTVPGLPAGRYYVRTFTVYDNYDGRDRTPSFDVSVEGTVVFNWRSPWPEDVAQNGAYSDLFAFIGDGEADICFYSVATDLPVISSLSVVRVDPLSYESASIGNNSILVNYGRLDCGSGQWGPGFSNDTDYFGRSWLSDSDFRSLASQRFINPILTRNSISGTDREPNYFPMKLYQSAISVHQGSLDYELKVDAKLDYLLWFHFAEIDSSMSSPGKRVFDVVVNGKKVTRVDIYEAAGIFGAYDWHYVVKNLSNSVLSVRLVPVVGFPLISGLESYAIVRVGPSTDQQQVIAMRALKESLRIPDRMGWNGDPCAPTDWDAWEGVTCRPNKNGTSLIIYEINLASQGLRGFISDKISLLTDLVSLNLSTNFVEGTIPSGLGLNSLVRMDLSNNQISGPIPDSLTSSTLQLVLLQYNLLEGRVPEELYTVGVRGGVVDLSGNKGLCGGPSLSPCSLIDGGLSSGGKVGVGLSSVIAFSLLLLVLYACYIRRQRNNYEFGFPQDLMAIAAKRNRYQRQKSLMVLELESQHAKGFPSPFIHR
;
A
#
# COMPACT_ATOMS: atom_id res chain seq x y z
N MET A 1 -56.76 9.20 -79.59
CA MET A 1 -57.82 9.19 -78.56
C MET A 1 -57.34 8.31 -77.42
N ALA A 2 -57.13 8.90 -76.24
CA ALA A 2 -56.92 8.36 -74.88
C ALA A 2 -55.85 7.25 -74.68
N MET A 3 -54.73 7.47 -73.97
CA MET A 3 -54.48 7.62 -72.51
C MET A 3 -54.71 6.36 -71.65
N MET A 4 -53.62 5.75 -71.14
CA MET A 4 -53.28 5.37 -69.73
C MET A 4 -52.26 4.19 -69.64
N PRO A 5 -51.50 4.02 -68.52
CA PRO A 5 -50.03 3.85 -68.52
C PRO A 5 -49.52 2.44 -68.15
N PRO A 6 -48.20 2.13 -68.27
CA PRO A 6 -47.59 1.00 -67.58
C PRO A 6 -46.79 1.47 -66.36
N PHE A 7 -47.38 1.32 -65.17
CA PHE A 7 -46.63 1.07 -63.94
C PHE A 7 -46.31 -0.44 -63.92
N LEU A 8 -45.16 -0.81 -63.33
CA LEU A 8 -44.60 -2.17 -63.22
C LEU A 8 -43.89 -2.72 -64.46
N LEU A 9 -42.59 -2.42 -64.60
CA LEU A 9 -41.51 -3.41 -64.72
C LEU A 9 -40.18 -2.68 -64.95
N PHE A 10 -39.52 -2.19 -63.89
CA PHE A 10 -38.09 -1.88 -63.92
C PHE A 10 -37.55 -1.76 -62.49
N LEU A 11 -37.55 -2.88 -61.77
CA LEU A 11 -36.85 -3.02 -60.50
C LEU A 11 -36.18 -4.39 -60.51
N LEU A 12 -35.00 -4.45 -61.12
CA LEU A 12 -33.94 -5.43 -60.86
C LEU A 12 -32.71 -4.88 -61.59
N PHE A 13 -31.60 -4.70 -60.87
CA PHE A 13 -30.34 -4.03 -61.26
C PHE A 13 -30.23 -2.53 -60.95
N PHE A 14 -30.27 -2.17 -59.67
CA PHE A 14 -29.26 -1.26 -59.13
C PHE A 14 -28.73 -1.85 -57.82
N SER A 15 -27.44 -2.16 -57.84
CA SER A 15 -26.65 -2.66 -56.73
C SER A 15 -26.79 -1.75 -55.51
N THR A 16 -27.28 -2.30 -54.41
CA THR A 16 -27.18 -1.72 -53.08
C THR A 16 -25.72 -1.76 -52.63
N PHE A 17 -24.95 -0.70 -52.94
CA PHE A 17 -23.84 -0.31 -52.08
C PHE A 17 -24.44 0.29 -50.81
N HIS A 18 -24.90 -0.57 -49.90
CA HIS A 18 -25.03 -0.17 -48.51
C HIS A 18 -23.60 0.05 -48.00
N VAL A 19 -23.20 1.32 -47.92
CA VAL A 19 -22.14 1.73 -47.02
C VAL A 19 -22.66 1.41 -45.63
N CYS A 20 -22.34 0.21 -45.16
CA CYS A 20 -22.49 -0.18 -43.78
C CYS A 20 -21.54 0.75 -43.02
N PHE A 21 -22.07 1.83 -42.45
CA PHE A 21 -21.39 2.52 -41.37
C PHE A 21 -21.31 1.51 -40.23
N CYS A 22 -20.24 0.71 -40.21
CA CYS A 22 -19.78 0.05 -39.01
C CYS A 22 -19.50 1.19 -38.03
N SER A 23 -20.45 1.46 -37.13
CA SER A 23 -20.15 2.05 -35.84
C SER A 23 -19.14 1.12 -35.20
N ILE A 24 -17.86 1.50 -35.30
CA ILE A 24 -16.78 0.86 -34.57
C ILE A 24 -17.23 0.87 -33.10
N PRO A 25 -17.36 -0.28 -32.43
CA PRO A 25 -17.67 -0.29 -31.00
C PRO A 25 -16.62 0.56 -30.30
N PRO A 26 -17.01 1.40 -29.31
CA PRO A 26 -16.04 2.22 -28.58
C PRO A 26 -14.91 1.31 -28.09
N ARG A 27 -13.67 1.68 -28.41
CA ARG A 27 -12.51 0.88 -28.01
C ARG A 27 -12.57 0.71 -26.49
N PRO A 28 -12.51 -0.52 -25.95
CA PRO A 28 -12.55 -0.71 -24.51
C PRO A 28 -11.38 0.03 -23.87
N PHE A 29 -11.66 0.74 -22.77
CA PHE A 29 -10.64 1.46 -22.01
C PHE A 29 -9.55 0.47 -21.56
N PRO A 30 -8.30 0.58 -22.07
CA PRO A 30 -7.32 -0.51 -22.00
C PRO A 30 -6.78 -0.74 -20.58
N TYR A 31 -6.97 0.22 -19.66
CA TYR A 31 -6.46 0.15 -18.29
C TYR A 31 -7.53 -0.24 -17.25
N GLY A 32 -8.77 -0.52 -17.66
CA GLY A 32 -9.90 -0.80 -16.76
C GLY A 32 -9.79 -2.07 -15.91
N ASN A 33 -8.81 -2.95 -16.19
CA ASN A 33 -8.63 -4.20 -15.45
C ASN A 33 -7.96 -4.02 -14.07
N THR A 34 -7.46 -2.82 -13.76
CA THR A 34 -6.84 -2.52 -12.47
C THR A 34 -7.62 -1.42 -11.78
N SER A 35 -8.68 -1.80 -11.09
CA SER A 35 -9.47 -0.92 -10.23
C SER A 35 -9.82 -1.59 -8.90
N TYR A 36 -9.84 -0.77 -7.86
CA TYR A 36 -10.33 -1.13 -6.53
C TYR A 36 -11.43 -0.14 -6.17
N HIS A 37 -12.59 -0.64 -5.81
CA HIS A 37 -13.69 0.13 -5.24
C HIS A 37 -13.98 -0.47 -3.87
N ILE A 38 -13.83 0.29 -2.80
CA ILE A 38 -13.93 -0.17 -1.42
C ILE A 38 -15.05 0.60 -0.74
N ASP A 39 -16.02 -0.15 -0.22
CA ASP A 39 -17.09 0.33 0.64
C ASP A 39 -16.57 0.35 2.10
N CYS A 40 -16.23 1.54 2.59
CA CYS A 40 -15.65 1.72 3.92
C CYS A 40 -16.76 1.58 4.97
N GLY A 41 -16.60 0.65 5.91
CA GLY A 41 -17.64 0.22 6.85
C GLY A 41 -18.59 -0.86 6.31
N GLY A 42 -18.56 -1.16 5.01
CA GLY A 42 -19.38 -2.17 4.37
C GLY A 42 -19.00 -3.61 4.74
N SER A 43 -20.00 -4.45 5.02
CA SER A 43 -19.80 -5.84 5.46
C SER A 43 -19.82 -6.88 4.34
N ALA A 44 -20.31 -6.51 3.16
CA ALA A 44 -20.45 -7.42 2.02
C ALA A 44 -20.08 -6.70 0.71
N ASN A 45 -19.63 -7.47 -0.28
CA ASN A 45 -19.40 -6.94 -1.61
C ASN A 45 -20.75 -6.57 -2.24
N THR A 46 -20.80 -5.45 -2.94
CA THR A 46 -21.97 -5.00 -3.70
C THR A 46 -21.57 -4.73 -5.14
N THR A 47 -22.54 -4.80 -6.06
CA THR A 47 -22.31 -4.45 -7.46
C THR A 47 -23.22 -3.29 -7.80
N ASP A 48 -22.64 -2.21 -8.31
CA ASP A 48 -23.40 -1.07 -8.77
C ASP A 48 -24.16 -1.46 -10.06
N PRO A 49 -25.50 -1.37 -10.08
CA PRO A 49 -26.30 -1.77 -11.24
C PRO A 49 -26.11 -0.85 -12.46
N VAL A 50 -25.61 0.37 -12.26
CA VAL A 50 -25.41 1.38 -13.31
C VAL A 50 -24.05 1.22 -13.96
N THR A 51 -23.00 1.21 -13.15
CA THR A 51 -21.61 1.16 -13.64
C THR A 51 -21.12 -0.28 -13.83
N ASN A 52 -21.85 -1.28 -13.32
CA ASN A 52 -21.44 -2.68 -13.21
C ASN A 52 -20.11 -2.85 -12.43
N ALA A 53 -19.72 -1.84 -11.65
CA ALA A 53 -18.52 -1.87 -10.82
C ALA A 53 -18.80 -2.69 -9.56
N THR A 54 -17.86 -3.57 -9.21
CA THR A 54 -17.93 -4.33 -7.95
C THR A 54 -17.25 -3.56 -6.84
N TRP A 55 -18.02 -3.18 -5.82
CA TRP A 55 -17.55 -2.60 -4.58
C TRP A 55 -17.22 -3.71 -3.59
N LEU A 56 -15.97 -3.72 -3.13
CA LEU A 56 -15.46 -4.66 -2.16
C LEU A 56 -15.88 -4.22 -0.76
N SER A 57 -16.26 -5.20 0.07
CA SER A 57 -16.44 -4.98 1.50
C SER A 57 -15.16 -4.41 2.11
N ASP A 58 -15.32 -3.68 3.20
CA ASP A 58 -14.24 -2.94 3.85
C ASP A 58 -13.01 -3.81 4.15
N ARG A 59 -11.84 -3.37 3.66
CA ARG A 59 -10.57 -4.09 3.73
C ARG A 59 -9.39 -3.15 3.45
N PHE A 60 -8.18 -3.64 3.70
CA PHE A 60 -6.92 -2.91 3.51
C PHE A 60 -6.71 -1.71 4.45
N PHE A 61 -7.54 -1.56 5.49
CA PHE A 61 -7.38 -0.52 6.51
C PHE A 61 -6.48 -0.99 7.67
N SER A 62 -5.83 -0.03 8.34
CA SER A 62 -4.98 -0.30 9.51
C SER A 62 -5.74 -0.40 10.83
N GLY A 63 -6.90 0.24 10.97
CA GLY A 63 -7.65 0.30 12.23
C GLY A 63 -9.04 0.93 12.07
N GLY A 64 -9.62 1.38 13.18
CA GLY A 64 -10.90 2.10 13.19
C GLY A 64 -12.13 1.22 13.40
N SER A 65 -13.30 1.86 13.37
CA SER A 65 -14.59 1.22 13.63
C SER A 65 -15.60 1.56 12.54
N PRO A 66 -16.32 0.56 12.01
CA PRO A 66 -17.38 0.78 11.03
C PRO A 66 -18.61 1.40 11.71
N ALA A 67 -19.35 2.21 10.96
CA ALA A 67 -20.60 2.82 11.34
C ALA A 67 -21.51 2.99 10.11
N VAL A 68 -22.77 3.37 10.37
CA VAL A 68 -23.76 3.74 9.37
C VAL A 68 -24.03 5.23 9.54
N VAL A 69 -24.22 5.96 8.44
CA VAL A 69 -24.67 7.36 8.49
C VAL A 69 -26.04 7.46 9.20
N SER A 70 -26.39 8.63 9.75
CA SER A 70 -27.64 8.78 10.51
C SER A 70 -28.89 8.60 9.64
N GLU A 71 -28.88 9.11 8.41
CA GLU A 71 -29.97 9.07 7.45
C GLU A 71 -29.62 8.25 6.18
N PRO A 72 -29.49 6.92 6.29
CA PRO A 72 -29.02 6.08 5.17
C PRO A 72 -29.98 6.01 3.98
N LEU A 73 -31.21 6.51 4.14
CA LEU A 73 -32.21 6.60 3.07
C LEU A 73 -31.97 7.79 2.13
N LEU A 74 -31.18 8.79 2.55
CA LEU A 74 -30.76 9.90 1.68
C LEU A 74 -29.85 9.40 0.55
N PHE A 75 -29.06 8.37 0.82
CA PHE A 75 -28.09 7.84 -0.12
C PHE A 75 -28.67 6.71 -0.96
N HIS A 76 -28.52 6.81 -2.28
CA HIS A 76 -28.96 5.75 -3.18
C HIS A 76 -27.92 4.64 -3.33
N LEU A 77 -26.64 4.99 -3.30
CA LEU A 77 -25.54 4.05 -3.49
C LEU A 77 -25.20 3.33 -2.17
N PRO A 78 -24.99 1.99 -2.19
CA PRO A 78 -24.65 1.25 -0.97
C PRO A 78 -23.43 1.78 -0.23
N GLN A 79 -22.36 2.09 -0.96
CA GLN A 79 -21.08 2.57 -0.43
C GLN A 79 -21.10 3.98 0.15
N GLU A 80 -22.23 4.68 0.07
CA GLU A 80 -22.42 6.01 0.69
C GLU A 80 -23.18 5.90 2.02
N LYS A 81 -23.75 4.74 2.34
CA LYS A 81 -24.58 4.50 3.55
C LYS A 81 -23.74 4.11 4.76
N THR A 82 -22.54 3.62 4.53
CA THR A 82 -21.60 3.15 5.53
C THR A 82 -20.40 4.07 5.61
N LEU A 83 -19.75 4.08 6.77
CA LEU A 83 -18.50 4.78 6.96
C LEU A 83 -17.58 4.03 7.92
N ARG A 84 -16.28 4.27 7.79
CA ARG A 84 -15.28 3.92 8.80
C ARG A 84 -14.83 5.19 9.49
N SER A 85 -14.77 5.13 10.82
CA SER A 85 -14.21 6.17 11.67
C SER A 85 -12.91 5.71 12.33
N PHE A 86 -11.98 6.64 12.59
CA PHE A 86 -10.68 6.35 13.17
C PHE A 86 -10.49 7.02 14.54
N PRO A 87 -10.87 6.39 15.65
CA PRO A 87 -10.65 6.95 16.99
C PRO A 87 -9.15 7.02 17.36
N PRO A 88 -8.56 8.21 17.57
CA PRO A 88 -7.12 8.34 17.76
C PRO A 88 -6.60 7.73 19.08
N LEU A 89 -7.45 7.65 20.10
CA LEU A 89 -7.09 7.05 21.39
C LEU A 89 -6.90 5.53 21.31
N SER A 90 -7.54 4.88 20.34
CA SER A 90 -7.52 3.42 20.19
C SER A 90 -6.54 2.96 19.11
N PHE A 91 -6.40 3.72 18.02
CA PHE A 91 -5.65 3.33 16.84
C PHE A 91 -4.52 4.31 16.47
N GLY A 92 -4.22 5.26 17.34
CA GLY A 92 -3.25 6.32 17.09
C GLY A 92 -3.77 7.38 16.11
N LYS A 93 -3.00 8.45 15.95
CA LYS A 93 -3.40 9.63 15.17
C LYS A 93 -3.45 9.37 13.67
N LYS A 94 -2.67 8.42 13.16
CA LYS A 94 -2.52 8.09 11.74
C LYS A 94 -3.13 6.73 11.46
N ASN A 95 -4.08 6.68 10.54
CA ASN A 95 -4.70 5.44 10.06
C ASN A 95 -4.77 5.44 8.54
N CYS A 96 -4.54 4.30 7.90
CA CYS A 96 -4.39 4.25 6.46
C CYS A 96 -5.19 3.12 5.83
N TYR A 97 -5.58 3.33 4.57
CA TYR A 97 -5.86 2.28 3.61
C TYR A 97 -4.62 2.07 2.75
N THR A 98 -4.06 0.85 2.77
CA THR A 98 -2.89 0.45 1.97
C THR A 98 -3.33 -0.57 0.92
N VAL A 99 -3.65 -0.10 -0.28
CA VAL A 99 -4.22 -0.94 -1.35
C VAL A 99 -3.09 -1.65 -2.11
N PRO A 100 -2.99 -2.99 -2.04
CA PRO A 100 -1.85 -3.72 -2.61
C PRO A 100 -2.09 -4.13 -4.06
N GLY A 101 -1.01 -4.53 -4.75
CA GLY A 101 -1.08 -5.21 -6.04
C GLY A 101 -1.30 -4.27 -7.23
N LEU A 102 -0.85 -3.03 -7.11
CA LEU A 102 -1.00 -1.99 -8.13
C LEU A 102 0.24 -1.92 -9.03
N PRO A 103 0.16 -2.22 -10.33
CA PRO A 103 1.28 -1.99 -11.25
C PRO A 103 1.75 -0.54 -11.25
N ALA A 104 3.05 -0.31 -11.42
CA ALA A 104 3.57 1.05 -11.53
C ALA A 104 2.83 1.85 -12.63
N GLY A 105 2.31 3.02 -12.29
CA GLY A 105 1.46 3.78 -13.19
C GLY A 105 0.76 4.97 -12.55
N ARG A 106 -0.08 5.63 -13.34
CA ARG A 106 -0.91 6.75 -12.91
C ARG A 106 -2.30 6.25 -12.54
N TYR A 107 -2.81 6.76 -11.42
CA TYR A 107 -4.06 6.35 -10.84
C TYR A 107 -4.94 7.55 -10.53
N TYR A 108 -6.23 7.38 -10.80
CA TYR A 108 -7.29 8.23 -10.30
C TYR A 108 -7.73 7.69 -8.94
N VAL A 109 -7.56 8.50 -7.91
CA VAL A 109 -7.98 8.19 -6.55
C VAL A 109 -9.16 9.07 -6.20
N ARG A 110 -10.21 8.45 -5.69
CA ARG A 110 -11.45 9.11 -5.28
C ARG A 110 -11.84 8.66 -3.90
N THR A 111 -12.17 9.60 -3.04
CA THR A 111 -12.78 9.34 -1.73
C THR A 111 -14.15 9.99 -1.64
N PHE A 112 -15.10 9.30 -1.01
CA PHE A 112 -16.35 9.89 -0.56
C PHE A 112 -16.34 10.01 0.96
N THR A 113 -16.64 11.21 1.47
CA THR A 113 -16.64 11.52 2.89
C THR A 113 -17.98 12.13 3.26
N VAL A 114 -18.66 11.51 4.23
CA VAL A 114 -19.89 12.03 4.84
C VAL A 114 -19.79 11.87 6.36
N TYR A 115 -20.33 12.85 7.09
CA TYR A 115 -20.42 12.80 8.55
C TYR A 115 -21.84 12.42 8.98
N ASP A 116 -22.84 13.18 8.50
CA ASP A 116 -24.27 13.01 8.74
C ASP A 116 -24.58 12.63 10.20
N ASN A 117 -23.90 13.29 11.14
CA ASN A 117 -24.05 13.09 12.59
C ASN A 117 -24.11 11.63 13.05
N TYR A 118 -23.36 10.73 12.40
CA TYR A 118 -23.41 9.29 12.66
C TYR A 118 -23.14 8.91 14.14
N ASP A 119 -22.46 9.77 14.88
CA ASP A 119 -22.09 9.59 16.28
C ASP A 119 -22.92 10.43 17.28
N GLY A 120 -23.90 11.20 16.79
CA GLY A 120 -24.79 12.02 17.62
C GLY A 120 -24.11 13.15 18.38
N ARG A 121 -22.95 13.64 17.91
CA ARG A 121 -22.18 14.71 18.58
C ARG A 121 -22.50 16.11 18.07
N ASP A 122 -23.26 16.23 17.00
CA ASP A 122 -23.63 17.49 16.34
C ASP A 122 -22.40 18.36 15.98
N ARG A 123 -21.25 17.72 15.75
CA ARG A 123 -19.99 18.40 15.43
C ARG A 123 -19.14 17.55 14.50
N THR A 124 -18.97 18.05 13.28
CA THR A 124 -18.09 17.45 12.27
C THR A 124 -16.64 17.38 12.75
N PRO A 125 -15.87 16.34 12.36
CA PRO A 125 -14.48 16.18 12.76
C PRO A 125 -13.53 17.03 11.90
N SER A 126 -12.37 17.38 12.47
CA SER A 126 -11.24 17.94 11.73
C SER A 126 -10.16 16.88 11.54
N PHE A 127 -9.69 16.71 10.32
CA PHE A 127 -8.63 15.76 9.98
C PHE A 127 -7.96 16.11 8.65
N ASP A 128 -6.78 15.55 8.43
CA ASP A 128 -6.04 15.67 7.18
C ASP A 128 -6.01 14.33 6.46
N VAL A 129 -5.88 14.37 5.14
CA VAL A 129 -5.75 13.20 4.28
C VAL A 129 -4.48 13.32 3.45
N SER A 130 -3.65 12.29 3.48
CA SER A 130 -2.48 12.18 2.61
C SER A 130 -2.62 11.03 1.63
N VAL A 131 -2.05 11.20 0.45
CA VAL A 131 -1.82 10.14 -0.53
C VAL A 131 -0.32 10.07 -0.79
N GLU A 132 0.27 8.87 -0.74
CA GLU A 132 1.71 8.65 -0.91
C GLU A 132 2.56 9.55 0.02
N GLY A 133 2.15 9.63 1.29
CA GLY A 133 2.83 10.46 2.31
C GLY A 133 2.70 11.98 2.13
N THR A 134 1.95 12.44 1.12
CA THR A 134 1.76 13.88 0.82
C THR A 134 0.34 14.31 1.17
N VAL A 135 0.19 15.34 2.01
CA VAL A 135 -1.14 15.87 2.41
C VAL A 135 -1.83 16.53 1.22
N VAL A 136 -3.05 16.10 0.92
CA VAL A 136 -3.82 16.50 -0.28
C VAL A 136 -5.19 17.09 0.06
N PHE A 137 -5.83 16.67 1.14
CA PHE A 137 -7.13 17.20 1.58
C PHE A 137 -7.11 17.55 3.06
N ASN A 138 -7.76 18.66 3.41
CA ASN A 138 -7.89 19.12 4.79
C ASN A 138 -9.37 19.31 5.10
N TRP A 139 -9.88 18.54 6.07
CA TRP A 139 -11.24 18.68 6.58
C TRP A 139 -11.19 19.45 7.89
N ARG A 140 -11.94 20.55 7.97
CA ARG A 140 -11.89 21.47 9.12
C ARG A 140 -13.30 21.76 9.61
N SER A 141 -13.54 21.44 10.88
CA SER A 141 -14.80 21.70 11.56
C SER A 141 -15.02 23.20 11.82
N PRO A 142 -16.24 23.73 11.67
CA PRO A 142 -17.43 23.05 11.17
C PRO A 142 -17.44 22.96 9.63
N TRP A 143 -17.88 21.83 9.08
CA TRP A 143 -18.11 21.69 7.64
C TRP A 143 -19.37 22.46 7.22
N PRO A 144 -19.48 22.88 5.95
CA PRO A 144 -20.75 23.35 5.39
C PRO A 144 -21.88 22.33 5.62
N GLU A 145 -23.10 22.81 5.90
CA GLU A 145 -24.24 21.97 6.28
C GLU A 145 -24.62 20.95 5.20
N ASP A 146 -24.61 21.38 3.95
CA ASP A 146 -24.84 20.56 2.77
C ASP A 146 -23.81 19.43 2.63
N VAL A 147 -22.53 19.73 2.87
CA VAL A 147 -21.43 18.75 2.84
C VAL A 147 -21.50 17.83 4.05
N ALA A 148 -21.90 18.33 5.22
CA ALA A 148 -22.02 17.52 6.42
C ALA A 148 -23.13 16.46 6.28
N GLN A 149 -24.27 16.82 5.68
CA GLN A 149 -25.44 15.95 5.49
C GLN A 149 -25.34 15.08 4.23
N ASN A 150 -24.95 15.64 3.08
CA ASN A 150 -24.94 14.92 1.79
C ASN A 150 -23.57 14.33 1.44
N GLY A 151 -22.53 14.65 2.20
CA GLY A 151 -21.15 14.26 1.91
C GLY A 151 -20.54 15.03 0.73
N ALA A 152 -19.26 14.74 0.48
CA ALA A 152 -18.57 15.24 -0.71
C ALA A 152 -17.57 14.23 -1.27
N TYR A 153 -17.44 14.27 -2.60
CA TYR A 153 -16.43 13.55 -3.36
C TYR A 153 -15.15 14.38 -3.43
N SER A 154 -14.02 13.73 -3.21
CA SER A 154 -12.69 14.32 -3.35
C SER A 154 -11.85 13.44 -4.27
N ASP A 155 -11.31 14.05 -5.33
CA ASP A 155 -10.71 13.35 -6.45
C ASP A 155 -9.30 13.85 -6.71
N LEU A 156 -8.38 12.96 -7.07
CA LEU A 156 -7.02 13.32 -7.46
C LEU A 156 -6.40 12.33 -8.45
N PHE A 157 -5.29 12.74 -9.05
CA PHE A 157 -4.40 11.87 -9.82
C PHE A 157 -3.04 11.78 -9.16
N ALA A 158 -2.59 10.56 -8.90
CA ALA A 158 -1.28 10.28 -8.32
C ALA A 158 -0.53 9.23 -9.14
N PHE A 159 0.80 9.25 -9.08
CA PHE A 159 1.63 8.17 -9.60
C PHE A 159 1.97 7.21 -8.46
N ILE A 160 1.78 5.92 -8.68
CA ILE A 160 2.12 4.85 -7.74
C ILE A 160 3.24 4.03 -8.37
N GLY A 161 4.35 3.85 -7.63
CA GLY A 161 5.58 3.25 -8.16
C GLY A 161 6.03 1.97 -7.47
N ASP A 162 5.59 1.73 -6.24
CA ASP A 162 6.11 0.70 -5.34
C ASP A 162 5.19 -0.53 -5.19
N GLY A 163 3.99 -0.48 -5.76
CA GLY A 163 3.05 -1.60 -5.78
C GLY A 163 1.87 -1.45 -4.82
N GLU A 164 1.88 -0.44 -3.97
CA GLU A 164 0.85 -0.19 -2.95
C GLU A 164 0.38 1.27 -3.06
N ALA A 165 -0.90 1.54 -2.83
CA ALA A 165 -1.38 2.92 -2.68
C ALA A 165 -1.65 3.19 -1.20
N ASP A 166 -0.99 4.19 -0.63
CA ASP A 166 -1.19 4.60 0.76
C ASP A 166 -2.08 5.85 0.84
N ILE A 167 -3.30 5.67 1.36
CA ILE A 167 -4.25 6.75 1.65
C ILE A 167 -4.42 6.82 3.16
N CYS A 168 -3.84 7.85 3.80
CA CYS A 168 -3.82 7.99 5.25
C CYS A 168 -4.65 9.17 5.73
N PHE A 169 -5.28 8.99 6.89
CA PHE A 169 -6.13 9.94 7.59
C PHE A 169 -5.47 10.29 8.93
N TYR A 170 -5.40 11.58 9.22
CA TYR A 170 -4.72 12.10 10.40
C TYR A 170 -5.69 12.87 11.28
N SER A 171 -5.88 12.40 12.51
CA SER A 171 -6.69 13.10 13.50
C SER A 171 -6.06 14.44 13.88
N VAL A 172 -6.87 15.51 13.85
CA VAL A 172 -6.52 16.78 14.48
C VAL A 172 -7.03 16.74 15.91
N ALA A 173 -6.12 16.87 16.88
CA ALA A 173 -6.42 16.70 18.31
C ALA A 173 -7.08 15.34 18.61
N THR A 174 -8.35 15.34 19.03
CA THR A 174 -9.12 14.13 19.39
C THR A 174 -10.24 13.83 18.40
N ASP A 175 -10.30 14.55 17.28
CA ASP A 175 -11.34 14.35 16.28
C ASP A 175 -11.15 13.00 15.56
N LEU A 176 -12.26 12.45 15.08
CA LEU A 176 -12.34 11.13 14.46
C LEU A 176 -12.40 11.31 12.93
N PRO A 177 -11.32 11.04 12.18
CA PRO A 177 -11.39 11.02 10.74
C PRO A 177 -12.41 9.99 10.26
N VAL A 178 -13.11 10.33 9.17
CA VAL A 178 -14.16 9.48 8.58
C VAL A 178 -13.99 9.35 7.07
N ILE A 179 -14.33 8.18 6.56
CA ILE A 179 -14.41 7.89 5.12
C ILE A 179 -15.50 6.86 4.86
N SER A 180 -16.27 7.07 3.79
CA SER A 180 -17.37 6.18 3.38
C SER A 180 -17.02 5.32 2.19
N SER A 181 -16.27 5.85 1.22
CA SER A 181 -15.80 5.01 0.12
C SER A 181 -14.46 5.46 -0.44
N LEU A 182 -13.71 4.49 -0.97
CA LEU A 182 -12.42 4.71 -1.61
C LEU A 182 -12.41 4.00 -2.96
N SER A 183 -12.01 4.70 -4.02
CA SER A 183 -11.79 4.15 -5.34
C SER A 183 -10.39 4.47 -5.84
N VAL A 184 -9.69 3.47 -6.36
CA VAL A 184 -8.36 3.57 -6.96
C VAL A 184 -8.43 2.91 -8.33
N VAL A 185 -8.39 3.72 -9.40
CA VAL A 185 -8.58 3.26 -10.79
C VAL A 185 -7.36 3.64 -11.61
N ARG A 186 -6.77 2.68 -12.32
CA ARG A 186 -5.66 2.97 -13.23
C ARG A 186 -6.14 3.82 -14.40
N VAL A 187 -5.40 4.90 -14.68
CA VAL A 187 -5.70 5.80 -15.81
C VAL A 187 -4.59 5.75 -16.86
N ASP A 188 -4.83 6.38 -18.01
CA ASP A 188 -3.80 6.54 -19.02
C ASP A 188 -2.57 7.24 -18.41
N PRO A 189 -1.35 6.72 -18.60
CA PRO A 189 -0.14 7.34 -18.08
C PRO A 189 0.08 8.78 -18.54
N LEU A 190 -0.43 9.17 -19.72
CA LEU A 190 -0.35 10.50 -20.33
C LEU A 190 -1.53 11.42 -19.98
N SER A 191 -2.47 10.95 -19.13
CA SER A 191 -3.63 11.73 -18.74
C SER A 191 -3.26 13.01 -17.99
N TYR A 192 -4.00 14.09 -18.27
CA TYR A 192 -3.88 15.42 -17.68
C TYR A 192 -2.44 15.97 -17.71
N GLU A 193 -1.80 15.93 -18.88
CA GLU A 193 -0.47 16.54 -19.12
C GLU A 193 0.64 16.01 -18.20
N SER A 194 0.54 14.74 -17.80
CA SER A 194 1.54 14.10 -16.94
C SER A 194 2.95 14.12 -17.53
N ALA A 195 3.11 14.13 -18.86
CA ALA A 195 4.41 14.24 -19.52
C ALA A 195 5.12 15.57 -19.18
N SER A 196 4.35 16.64 -19.05
CA SER A 196 4.83 17.99 -18.74
C SER A 196 4.94 18.22 -17.23
N ILE A 197 4.00 17.69 -16.45
CA ILE A 197 3.91 17.87 -14.99
C ILE A 197 4.86 16.93 -14.24
N GLY A 198 5.08 15.73 -14.78
CA GLY A 198 5.91 14.69 -14.19
C GLY A 198 5.18 13.82 -13.17
N ASN A 199 5.88 12.78 -12.72
CA ASN A 199 5.36 11.79 -11.77
C ASN A 199 5.51 12.23 -10.30
N ASN A 200 6.32 13.27 -10.03
CA ASN A 200 6.57 13.78 -8.67
C ASN A 200 5.53 14.83 -8.23
N SER A 201 4.29 14.71 -8.71
CA SER A 201 3.21 15.65 -8.42
C SER A 201 1.87 14.94 -8.43
N ILE A 202 1.02 15.34 -7.49
CA ILE A 202 -0.36 14.91 -7.35
C ILE A 202 -1.26 16.04 -7.87
N LEU A 203 -2.18 15.71 -8.77
CA LEU A 203 -3.20 16.66 -9.25
C LEU A 203 -4.43 16.52 -8.37
N VAL A 204 -4.67 17.50 -7.51
CA VAL A 204 -5.82 17.53 -6.61
C VAL A 204 -6.95 18.32 -7.26
N ASN A 205 -8.13 17.73 -7.39
CA ASN A 205 -9.29 18.41 -7.98
C ASN A 205 -9.78 19.54 -7.06
N TYR A 206 -9.84 20.76 -7.59
CA TYR A 206 -10.39 21.96 -6.94
C TYR A 206 -11.72 22.41 -7.54
N GLY A 207 -12.20 21.73 -8.58
CA GLY A 207 -13.49 21.97 -9.20
C GLY A 207 -13.54 21.41 -10.62
N ARG A 208 -14.61 20.68 -10.92
CA ARG A 208 -15.02 20.36 -12.30
C ARG A 208 -16.39 20.95 -12.53
N LEU A 209 -16.50 21.83 -13.50
CA LEU A 209 -17.72 22.58 -13.79
C LEU A 209 -18.28 22.13 -15.13
N ASP A 210 -19.55 21.74 -15.11
CA ASP A 210 -20.39 21.59 -16.30
C ASP A 210 -21.12 22.91 -16.55
N CYS A 211 -20.93 23.46 -17.75
CA CYS A 211 -21.44 24.78 -18.11
C CYS A 211 -22.71 24.66 -18.94
N GLY A 212 -23.84 25.13 -18.39
CA GLY A 212 -25.12 25.18 -19.10
C GLY A 212 -26.07 24.00 -18.82
N SER A 213 -25.64 23.00 -18.04
CA SER A 213 -26.51 22.03 -17.36
C SER A 213 -26.32 22.06 -15.84
N GLY A 214 -27.12 21.26 -15.14
CA GLY A 214 -26.97 21.05 -13.70
C GLY A 214 -25.89 20.01 -13.38
N GLN A 215 -25.60 19.84 -12.08
CA GLN A 215 -24.62 18.88 -11.60
C GLN A 215 -24.95 17.43 -12.01
N TRP A 216 -23.92 16.62 -12.26
CA TRP A 216 -24.05 15.22 -12.65
C TRP A 216 -22.79 14.39 -12.34
N GLY A 217 -22.88 13.07 -12.48
CA GLY A 217 -21.80 12.11 -12.17
C GLY A 217 -22.27 11.04 -11.18
N PRO A 218 -21.39 10.18 -10.65
CA PRO A 218 -21.77 9.16 -9.67
C PRO A 218 -22.41 9.78 -8.45
N GLY A 219 -23.53 9.20 -8.02
CA GLY A 219 -24.37 9.71 -6.94
C GLY A 219 -25.40 10.76 -7.38
N PHE A 220 -25.19 11.46 -8.52
CA PHE A 220 -26.06 12.55 -8.97
C PHE A 220 -26.94 12.17 -10.18
N SER A 221 -26.47 11.29 -11.06
CA SER A 221 -27.18 10.92 -12.29
C SER A 221 -26.82 9.51 -12.77
N ASN A 222 -27.67 8.90 -13.58
CA ASN A 222 -27.44 7.59 -14.23
C ASN A 222 -26.51 7.68 -15.47
N ASP A 223 -25.59 8.62 -15.50
CA ASP A 223 -24.72 8.89 -16.65
C ASP A 223 -23.38 8.15 -16.52
N THR A 224 -22.89 7.59 -17.62
CA THR A 224 -21.69 6.76 -17.61
C THR A 224 -20.46 7.56 -18.03
N ASP A 225 -19.67 7.98 -17.05
CA ASP A 225 -18.26 8.37 -17.23
C ASP A 225 -17.38 7.18 -16.84
N TYR A 226 -16.38 6.84 -17.67
CA TYR A 226 -15.44 5.73 -17.43
C TYR A 226 -14.76 5.79 -16.06
N PHE A 227 -14.46 6.99 -15.56
CA PHE A 227 -13.83 7.22 -14.26
C PHE A 227 -14.84 7.62 -13.19
N GLY A 228 -16.11 7.70 -13.57
CA GLY A 228 -17.18 8.21 -12.74
C GLY A 228 -16.88 9.63 -12.23
N ARG A 229 -16.37 10.57 -13.03
CA ARG A 229 -16.13 11.92 -12.47
C ARG A 229 -17.46 12.59 -12.12
N SER A 230 -17.39 13.47 -11.14
CA SER A 230 -18.53 14.29 -10.70
C SER A 230 -18.31 15.72 -11.18
N TRP A 231 -19.34 16.30 -11.79
CA TRP A 231 -19.32 17.62 -12.41
C TRP A 231 -20.35 18.50 -11.71
N LEU A 232 -19.89 19.64 -11.21
CA LEU A 232 -20.71 20.63 -10.51
C LEU A 232 -21.33 21.60 -11.51
N SER A 233 -22.47 22.17 -11.15
CA SER A 233 -23.02 23.31 -11.90
C SER A 233 -22.05 24.48 -11.84
N ASP A 234 -21.80 25.13 -12.98
CA ASP A 234 -20.95 26.31 -13.05
C ASP A 234 -21.60 27.57 -12.44
N SER A 235 -22.89 27.50 -12.08
CA SER A 235 -23.69 28.64 -11.58
C SER A 235 -23.08 29.42 -10.43
N ASP A 236 -22.51 28.70 -9.48
CA ASP A 236 -22.06 29.27 -8.20
C ASP A 236 -20.64 29.85 -8.31
N PHE A 237 -19.97 29.59 -9.44
CA PHE A 237 -18.60 30.02 -9.73
C PHE A 237 -18.54 31.21 -10.70
N ARG A 238 -19.67 31.58 -11.31
CA ARG A 238 -19.78 32.74 -12.20
C ARG A 238 -19.85 34.05 -11.41
N SER A 239 -19.24 35.10 -11.95
CA SER A 239 -19.36 36.43 -11.38
C SER A 239 -20.81 36.97 -11.43
N LEU A 240 -21.15 37.83 -10.48
CA LEU A 240 -22.45 38.52 -10.42
C LEU A 240 -22.80 39.30 -11.72
N ALA A 241 -21.79 39.79 -12.43
CA ALA A 241 -21.97 40.51 -13.69
C ALA A 241 -22.38 39.56 -14.83
N SER A 242 -21.74 38.39 -14.91
CA SER A 242 -22.05 37.38 -15.93
C SER A 242 -23.38 36.67 -15.65
N GLN A 243 -23.82 36.57 -14.40
CA GLN A 243 -25.09 35.93 -14.02
C GLN A 243 -26.35 36.56 -14.67
N ARG A 244 -26.30 37.83 -15.10
CA ARG A 244 -27.47 38.57 -15.61
C ARG A 244 -27.76 38.36 -17.09
N PHE A 245 -26.79 37.90 -17.87
CA PHE A 245 -26.86 37.87 -19.34
C PHE A 245 -26.60 36.49 -19.92
N ILE A 246 -26.92 35.44 -19.16
CA ILE A 246 -26.63 34.05 -19.50
C ILE A 246 -27.58 33.52 -20.56
N ASN A 247 -27.04 32.79 -21.53
CA ASN A 247 -27.77 32.03 -22.53
C ASN A 247 -27.29 30.57 -22.53
N PRO A 248 -27.97 29.64 -21.85
CA PRO A 248 -27.63 28.23 -21.89
C PRO A 248 -28.04 27.63 -23.24
N ILE A 249 -27.14 26.86 -23.85
CA ILE A 249 -27.34 26.18 -25.12
C ILE A 249 -27.22 24.68 -24.87
N LEU A 250 -28.22 23.93 -25.32
CA LEU A 250 -28.29 22.49 -25.15
C LEU A 250 -28.49 21.84 -26.51
N THR A 251 -27.87 20.69 -26.71
CA THR A 251 -28.08 19.87 -27.90
C THR A 251 -28.33 18.42 -27.54
N ARG A 252 -29.07 17.72 -28.40
CA ARG A 252 -29.23 16.26 -28.36
C ARG A 252 -28.40 15.57 -29.43
N ASN A 253 -27.68 16.34 -30.25
CA ASN A 253 -26.82 15.79 -31.28
C ASN A 253 -25.61 15.11 -30.64
N SER A 254 -25.07 14.13 -31.33
CA SER A 254 -23.82 13.49 -30.95
C SER A 254 -22.66 14.47 -31.18
N ILE A 255 -21.74 14.53 -30.22
CA ILE A 255 -20.52 15.32 -30.32
C ILE A 255 -19.38 14.39 -30.72
N SER A 256 -18.65 14.77 -31.76
CA SER A 256 -17.47 14.05 -32.23
C SER A 256 -16.22 14.40 -31.42
N GLY A 257 -15.27 13.47 -31.30
CA GLY A 257 -13.99 13.71 -30.61
C GLY A 257 -14.02 13.57 -29.08
N THR A 258 -15.11 13.05 -28.51
CA THR A 258 -15.24 12.74 -27.07
C THR A 258 -14.73 11.33 -26.77
N ASP A 259 -14.59 10.99 -25.49
CA ASP A 259 -14.26 9.64 -25.01
C ASP A 259 -12.99 9.03 -25.66
N ARG A 260 -11.99 9.89 -25.91
CA ARG A 260 -10.71 9.51 -26.53
C ARG A 260 -9.54 9.59 -25.55
N GLU A 261 -8.52 8.79 -25.82
CA GLU A 261 -7.23 8.87 -25.14
C GLU A 261 -6.60 10.28 -25.25
N PRO A 262 -5.88 10.75 -24.22
CA PRO A 262 -5.57 10.06 -22.97
C PRO A 262 -6.58 10.30 -21.83
N ASN A 263 -7.55 11.23 -21.98
CA ASN A 263 -8.36 11.72 -20.85
C ASN A 263 -9.82 11.21 -20.81
N TYR A 264 -10.32 10.65 -21.92
CA TYR A 264 -11.66 10.08 -22.07
C TYR A 264 -12.76 10.98 -21.50
N PHE A 265 -12.85 12.23 -21.97
CA PHE A 265 -13.90 13.15 -21.50
C PHE A 265 -15.28 12.73 -22.03
N PRO A 266 -16.30 12.68 -21.17
CA PRO A 266 -17.62 12.14 -21.50
C PRO A 266 -18.36 13.05 -22.49
N MET A 267 -19.07 12.45 -23.45
CA MET A 267 -19.83 13.21 -24.45
C MET A 267 -20.81 14.21 -23.86
N LYS A 268 -21.45 13.85 -22.74
CA LYS A 268 -22.44 14.70 -22.06
C LYS A 268 -21.91 16.07 -21.69
N LEU A 269 -20.63 16.17 -21.30
CA LEU A 269 -19.98 17.44 -20.99
C LEU A 269 -20.06 18.46 -22.14
N TYR A 270 -20.06 17.97 -23.38
CA TYR A 270 -20.04 18.80 -24.58
C TYR A 270 -21.43 18.99 -25.20
N GLN A 271 -22.48 18.41 -24.61
CA GLN A 271 -23.88 18.57 -25.07
C GLN A 271 -24.57 19.80 -24.45
N SER A 272 -23.92 20.38 -23.44
CA SER A 272 -24.26 21.64 -22.81
C SER A 272 -23.16 22.67 -23.08
N ALA A 273 -23.59 23.93 -23.19
CA ALA A 273 -22.68 25.05 -23.13
C ALA A 273 -23.38 26.29 -22.58
N ILE A 274 -22.58 27.22 -22.08
CA ILE A 274 -23.06 28.53 -21.67
C ILE A 274 -22.47 29.61 -22.58
N SER A 275 -23.32 30.51 -23.05
CA SER A 275 -22.96 31.71 -23.78
C SER A 275 -23.52 32.94 -23.04
N VAL A 276 -23.11 34.14 -23.45
CA VAL A 276 -23.69 35.40 -22.96
C VAL A 276 -24.40 36.17 -24.06
N HIS A 277 -25.36 37.03 -23.69
CA HIS A 277 -26.01 37.99 -24.59
C HIS A 277 -25.26 39.32 -24.69
N GLN A 278 -24.43 39.63 -23.70
CA GLN A 278 -23.65 40.86 -23.64
C GLN A 278 -22.43 40.68 -22.72
N GLY A 279 -21.31 41.29 -23.09
CA GLY A 279 -20.11 41.33 -22.25
C GLY A 279 -19.26 40.06 -22.32
N SER A 280 -18.51 39.82 -21.24
CA SER A 280 -17.65 38.66 -21.06
C SER A 280 -18.28 37.62 -20.13
N LEU A 281 -17.82 36.39 -20.26
CA LEU A 281 -18.14 35.32 -19.32
C LEU A 281 -16.99 35.19 -18.31
N ASP A 282 -17.29 35.46 -17.04
CA ASP A 282 -16.29 35.59 -15.99
C ASP A 282 -16.56 34.57 -14.86
N TYR A 283 -15.52 33.83 -14.48
CA TYR A 283 -15.49 32.87 -13.38
C TYR A 283 -14.49 33.29 -12.31
N GLU A 284 -14.84 33.05 -11.06
CA GLU A 284 -14.01 33.29 -9.89
C GLU A 284 -13.85 32.00 -9.08
N LEU A 285 -12.70 31.34 -9.24
CA LEU A 285 -12.41 30.06 -8.61
C LEU A 285 -11.63 30.28 -7.32
N LYS A 286 -12.12 29.76 -6.19
CA LYS A 286 -11.40 29.80 -4.90
C LYS A 286 -10.24 28.79 -4.93
N VAL A 287 -9.04 29.25 -4.59
CA VAL A 287 -7.79 28.49 -4.69
C VAL A 287 -6.84 28.80 -3.52
N ASP A 288 -5.87 27.93 -3.27
CA ASP A 288 -4.74 28.20 -2.39
C ASP A 288 -3.65 28.95 -3.16
N ALA A 289 -3.31 30.16 -2.72
CA ALA A 289 -2.31 31.00 -3.38
C ALA A 289 -0.90 30.37 -3.39
N LYS A 290 -0.61 29.35 -2.57
CA LYS A 290 0.71 28.71 -2.48
C LYS A 290 0.94 27.62 -3.52
N LEU A 291 -0.09 27.24 -4.28
CA LEU A 291 -0.03 26.13 -5.23
C LEU A 291 -0.09 26.64 -6.68
N ASP A 292 0.49 25.85 -7.58
CA ASP A 292 0.31 26.01 -9.02
C ASP A 292 -0.97 25.28 -9.46
N TYR A 293 -1.62 25.74 -10.52
CA TYR A 293 -2.91 25.20 -10.97
C TYR A 293 -2.91 24.83 -12.45
N LEU A 294 -3.40 23.65 -12.78
CA LEU A 294 -3.72 23.23 -14.13
C LEU A 294 -5.20 23.49 -14.40
N LEU A 295 -5.49 24.39 -15.33
CA LEU A 295 -6.82 24.66 -15.83
C LEU A 295 -7.07 23.87 -17.11
N TRP A 296 -8.23 23.24 -17.22
CA TRP A 296 -8.71 22.57 -18.42
C TRP A 296 -10.01 23.22 -18.89
N PHE A 297 -10.06 23.59 -20.16
CA PHE A 297 -11.17 24.26 -20.80
C PHE A 297 -11.79 23.34 -21.83
N HIS A 298 -13.11 23.19 -21.77
CA HIS A 298 -13.87 22.33 -22.66
C HIS A 298 -14.82 23.18 -23.50
N PHE A 299 -14.77 22.97 -24.81
CA PHE A 299 -15.56 23.69 -25.79
C PHE A 299 -16.19 22.73 -26.79
N ALA A 300 -17.41 23.00 -27.21
CA ALA A 300 -18.00 22.42 -28.40
C ALA A 300 -18.92 23.45 -29.06
N GLU A 301 -18.76 23.69 -30.37
CA GLU A 301 -19.66 24.57 -31.09
C GLU A 301 -20.96 23.82 -31.39
N ILE A 302 -21.95 24.01 -30.51
CA ILE A 302 -23.26 23.35 -30.57
C ILE A 302 -24.34 24.27 -31.11
N ASP A 303 -24.02 25.54 -31.40
CA ASP A 303 -24.93 26.49 -32.03
C ASP A 303 -24.88 26.33 -33.55
N SER A 304 -25.99 25.86 -34.13
CA SER A 304 -26.09 25.61 -35.57
C SER A 304 -26.04 26.87 -36.44
N SER A 305 -26.16 28.06 -35.86
CA SER A 305 -25.98 29.33 -36.57
C SER A 305 -24.51 29.63 -36.91
N MET A 306 -23.57 28.99 -36.20
CA MET A 306 -22.12 29.16 -36.39
C MET A 306 -21.61 28.21 -37.46
N SER A 307 -21.80 28.58 -38.73
CA SER A 307 -21.55 27.72 -39.89
C SER A 307 -20.18 27.89 -40.59
N SER A 308 -19.29 28.73 -40.08
CA SER A 308 -17.97 28.97 -40.68
C SER A 308 -16.97 29.48 -39.64
N PRO A 309 -15.65 29.31 -39.88
CA PRO A 309 -14.61 29.93 -39.07
C PRO A 309 -14.77 31.46 -39.00
N GLY A 310 -14.29 32.06 -37.92
CA GLY A 310 -14.25 33.50 -37.68
C GLY A 310 -15.56 34.12 -37.17
N LYS A 311 -16.66 33.35 -37.09
CA LYS A 311 -17.96 33.85 -36.61
C LYS A 311 -18.04 33.99 -35.09
N ARG A 312 -17.32 33.14 -34.36
CA ARG A 312 -17.19 33.19 -32.90
C ARG A 312 -15.72 33.09 -32.52
N VAL A 313 -15.15 34.23 -32.12
CA VAL A 313 -13.76 34.36 -31.71
C VAL A 313 -13.72 35.09 -30.39
N PHE A 314 -13.04 34.53 -29.40
CA PHE A 314 -12.88 35.16 -28.09
C PHE A 314 -11.50 34.89 -27.51
N ASP A 315 -11.06 35.78 -26.63
CA ASP A 315 -9.79 35.68 -25.92
C ASP A 315 -10.03 35.06 -24.54
N VAL A 316 -9.23 34.05 -24.18
CA VAL A 316 -9.19 33.51 -22.82
C VAL A 316 -8.19 34.34 -22.02
N VAL A 317 -8.65 34.90 -20.91
CA VAL A 317 -7.87 35.75 -20.01
C VAL A 317 -7.87 35.13 -18.62
N VAL A 318 -6.69 34.75 -18.13
CA VAL A 318 -6.51 34.15 -16.80
C VAL A 318 -5.71 35.12 -15.92
N ASN A 319 -6.25 35.49 -14.76
CA ASN A 319 -5.66 36.48 -13.84
C ASN A 319 -5.24 37.78 -14.55
N GLY A 320 -6.07 38.26 -15.47
CA GLY A 320 -5.81 39.48 -16.24
C GLY A 320 -4.84 39.35 -17.41
N LYS A 321 -4.17 38.20 -17.57
CA LYS A 321 -3.28 37.92 -18.70
C LYS A 321 -4.03 37.20 -19.81
N LYS A 322 -3.99 37.72 -21.03
CA LYS A 322 -4.45 36.99 -22.22
C LYS A 322 -3.55 35.78 -22.47
N VAL A 323 -4.12 34.58 -22.45
CA VAL A 323 -3.37 33.32 -22.57
C VAL A 323 -3.51 32.69 -23.95
N THR A 324 -4.71 32.72 -24.54
CA THR A 324 -4.96 32.19 -25.88
C THR A 324 -6.15 32.88 -26.53
N ARG A 325 -6.26 32.74 -27.86
CA ARG A 325 -7.44 33.12 -28.65
C ARG A 325 -8.09 31.85 -29.16
N VAL A 326 -9.40 31.74 -29.03
CA VAL A 326 -10.17 30.55 -29.37
C VAL A 326 -11.16 30.86 -30.49
N ASP A 327 -11.15 30.00 -31.51
CA ASP A 327 -12.20 29.82 -32.50
C ASP A 327 -12.55 28.33 -32.51
N ILE A 328 -13.71 27.98 -31.95
CA ILE A 328 -14.10 26.58 -31.74
C ILE A 328 -14.40 25.89 -33.07
N TYR A 329 -15.03 26.62 -34.01
CA TYR A 329 -15.39 26.06 -35.31
C TYR A 329 -14.13 25.79 -36.14
N GLU A 330 -13.14 26.69 -36.10
CA GLU A 330 -11.85 26.46 -36.77
C GLU A 330 -11.12 25.23 -36.18
N ALA A 331 -11.17 25.04 -34.86
CA ALA A 331 -10.45 23.98 -34.18
C ALA A 331 -11.09 22.58 -34.34
N ALA A 332 -12.42 22.49 -34.24
CA ALA A 332 -13.13 21.21 -34.19
C ALA A 332 -14.39 21.13 -35.07
N GLY A 333 -14.77 22.22 -35.75
CA GLY A 333 -16.01 22.30 -36.51
C GLY A 333 -17.26 22.36 -35.63
N ILE A 334 -18.43 22.14 -36.26
CA ILE A 334 -19.72 22.06 -35.55
C ILE A 334 -19.90 20.67 -34.93
N PHE A 335 -20.42 20.61 -33.71
CA PHE A 335 -20.57 19.37 -32.93
C PHE A 335 -19.26 18.58 -32.79
N GLY A 336 -18.12 19.28 -32.71
CA GLY A 336 -16.81 18.72 -32.39
C GLY A 336 -16.34 19.18 -31.02
N ALA A 337 -15.82 18.25 -30.22
CA ALA A 337 -15.21 18.55 -28.93
C ALA A 337 -13.80 19.11 -29.13
N TYR A 338 -13.54 20.23 -28.46
CA TYR A 338 -12.26 20.90 -28.41
C TYR A 338 -11.89 21.18 -26.95
N ASP A 339 -10.76 20.64 -26.53
CA ASP A 339 -10.22 20.80 -25.20
C ASP A 339 -8.87 21.52 -25.25
N TRP A 340 -8.60 22.36 -24.25
CA TRP A 340 -7.36 23.12 -24.15
C TRP A 340 -7.00 23.37 -22.68
N HIS A 341 -5.72 23.39 -22.34
CA HIS A 341 -5.28 23.54 -20.96
C HIS A 341 -4.26 24.67 -20.77
N TYR A 342 -4.14 25.15 -19.53
CA TYR A 342 -3.16 26.17 -19.15
C TYR A 342 -2.69 25.98 -17.71
N VAL A 343 -1.38 26.05 -17.49
CA VAL A 343 -0.80 26.00 -16.13
C VAL A 343 -0.58 27.42 -15.61
N VAL A 344 -1.30 27.77 -14.55
CA VAL A 344 -1.09 28.98 -13.76
C VAL A 344 -0.02 28.70 -12.72
N LYS A 345 0.99 29.58 -12.65
CA LYS A 345 2.07 29.48 -11.67
C LYS A 345 2.18 30.74 -10.84
N ASN A 346 2.75 30.62 -9.63
CA ASN A 346 3.06 31.73 -8.74
C ASN A 346 1.83 32.61 -8.47
N LEU A 347 0.75 32.00 -7.98
CA LEU A 347 -0.42 32.77 -7.56
C LEU A 347 -0.08 33.66 -6.36
N SER A 348 -0.68 34.85 -6.35
CA SER A 348 -0.55 35.80 -5.24
C SER A 348 -1.87 36.01 -4.49
N ASN A 349 -2.97 35.51 -5.04
CA ASN A 349 -4.32 35.70 -4.53
C ASN A 349 -5.02 34.35 -4.40
N SER A 350 -5.93 34.23 -3.43
CA SER A 350 -6.74 33.04 -3.19
C SER A 350 -7.95 32.91 -4.14
N VAL A 351 -8.01 33.76 -5.16
CA VAL A 351 -9.03 33.74 -6.21
C VAL A 351 -8.34 33.73 -7.56
N LEU A 352 -8.65 32.72 -8.35
CA LEU A 352 -8.22 32.57 -9.73
C LEU A 352 -9.35 33.04 -10.64
N SER A 353 -9.09 34.09 -11.40
CA SER A 353 -10.07 34.70 -12.32
C SER A 353 -9.87 34.16 -13.73
N VAL A 354 -10.95 33.65 -14.31
CA VAL A 354 -10.99 33.18 -15.71
C VAL A 354 -12.05 33.99 -16.44
N ARG A 355 -11.66 34.67 -17.52
CA ARG A 355 -12.57 35.51 -18.31
C ARG A 355 -12.48 35.15 -19.78
N LEU A 356 -13.63 34.94 -20.41
CA LEU A 356 -13.77 34.78 -21.86
C LEU A 356 -14.25 36.10 -22.45
N VAL A 357 -13.36 36.79 -23.16
CA VAL A 357 -13.60 38.14 -23.67
C VAL A 357 -13.94 38.07 -25.16
N PRO A 358 -15.14 38.51 -25.60
CA PRO A 358 -15.53 38.45 -27.00
C PRO A 358 -14.60 39.30 -27.89
N VAL A 359 -14.24 38.77 -29.05
CA VAL A 359 -13.58 39.50 -30.14
C VAL A 359 -14.55 39.63 -31.32
N VAL A 360 -15.18 38.51 -31.72
CA VAL A 360 -16.26 38.43 -32.70
C VAL A 360 -17.30 37.44 -32.18
N GLY A 361 -18.57 37.85 -32.10
CA GLY A 361 -19.61 37.04 -31.45
C GLY A 361 -19.39 36.91 -29.93
N PHE A 362 -20.27 36.17 -29.27
CA PHE A 362 -20.20 35.96 -27.82
C PHE A 362 -19.41 34.69 -27.48
N PRO A 363 -18.65 34.66 -26.36
CA PRO A 363 -17.93 33.47 -25.95
C PRO A 363 -18.88 32.31 -25.63
N LEU A 364 -18.36 31.09 -25.73
CA LEU A 364 -19.07 29.85 -25.40
C LEU A 364 -18.11 28.91 -24.67
N ILE A 365 -18.58 28.21 -23.64
CA ILE A 365 -17.82 27.19 -22.91
C ILE A 365 -18.74 26.06 -22.46
N SER A 366 -18.27 24.82 -22.55
CA SER A 366 -18.98 23.60 -22.17
C SER A 366 -18.56 23.10 -20.78
N GLY A 367 -17.30 23.31 -20.39
CA GLY A 367 -16.82 22.91 -19.08
C GLY A 367 -15.50 23.55 -18.70
N LEU A 368 -15.21 23.54 -17.40
CA LEU A 368 -13.98 24.07 -16.82
C LEU A 368 -13.52 23.18 -15.66
N GLU A 369 -12.30 22.67 -15.72
CA GLU A 369 -11.68 21.94 -14.61
C GLU A 369 -10.50 22.72 -14.04
N SER A 370 -10.29 22.59 -12.72
CA SER A 370 -9.19 23.20 -11.98
C SER A 370 -8.53 22.15 -11.09
N TYR A 371 -7.24 21.92 -11.31
CA TYR A 371 -6.43 20.99 -10.52
C TYR A 371 -5.27 21.72 -9.86
N ALA A 372 -5.15 21.62 -8.55
CA ALA A 372 -3.94 22.05 -7.85
C ALA A 372 -2.82 21.04 -8.09
N ILE A 373 -1.62 21.53 -8.41
CA ILE A 373 -0.42 20.74 -8.60
C ILE A 373 0.35 20.69 -7.28
N VAL A 374 0.18 19.61 -6.53
CA VAL A 374 0.84 19.39 -5.24
C VAL A 374 2.10 18.56 -5.47
N ARG A 375 3.27 19.05 -5.05
CA ARG A 375 4.51 18.28 -5.17
C ARG A 375 4.54 17.18 -4.13
N VAL A 376 4.96 15.98 -4.55
CA VAL A 376 5.14 14.85 -3.65
C VAL A 376 6.33 15.14 -2.73
N GLY A 377 6.10 15.01 -1.41
CA GLY A 377 7.14 15.13 -0.39
C GLY A 377 8.06 13.92 -0.36
N PRO A 378 9.23 13.99 0.29
CA PRO A 378 10.11 12.83 0.40
C PRO A 378 9.46 11.77 1.30
N SER A 379 9.56 10.51 0.88
CA SER A 379 9.11 9.34 1.64
C SER A 379 10.27 8.67 2.37
N THR A 380 9.97 7.75 3.28
CA THR A 380 10.98 6.95 3.98
C THR A 380 11.71 6.03 3.01
N ASP A 381 13.02 5.83 3.22
CA ASP A 381 13.79 4.85 2.47
C ASP A 381 13.16 3.45 2.55
N GLN A 382 12.97 2.80 1.39
CA GLN A 382 12.22 1.55 1.30
C GLN A 382 12.82 0.40 2.14
N GLN A 383 14.15 0.34 2.29
CA GLN A 383 14.77 -0.69 3.14
C GLN A 383 14.43 -0.46 4.61
N GLN A 384 14.34 0.80 5.02
CA GLN A 384 13.95 1.17 6.38
C GLN A 384 12.46 0.96 6.61
N VAL A 385 11.59 1.19 5.62
CA VAL A 385 10.17 0.82 5.71
C VAL A 385 10.02 -0.69 5.98
N ILE A 386 10.77 -1.54 5.27
CA ILE A 386 10.75 -2.99 5.48
C ILE A 386 11.19 -3.36 6.90
N ALA A 387 12.24 -2.74 7.42
CA ALA A 387 12.69 -2.96 8.79
C ALA A 387 11.65 -2.52 9.82
N MET A 388 11.03 -1.37 9.62
CA MET A 388 10.02 -0.85 10.54
C MET A 388 8.74 -1.68 10.54
N ARG A 389 8.29 -2.17 9.38
CA ARG A 389 7.17 -3.14 9.32
C ARG A 389 7.52 -4.42 10.09
N ALA A 390 8.73 -4.94 9.93
CA ALA A 390 9.17 -6.12 10.68
C ALA A 390 9.28 -5.87 12.19
N LEU A 391 9.75 -4.69 12.61
CA LEU A 391 9.80 -4.31 14.03
C LEU A 391 8.39 -4.10 14.61
N LYS A 392 7.46 -3.52 13.84
CA LYS A 392 6.05 -3.38 14.23
C LYS A 392 5.47 -4.73 14.63
N GLU A 393 5.67 -5.72 13.76
CA GLU A 393 5.19 -7.10 13.96
C GLU A 393 5.93 -7.81 15.09
N SER A 394 7.27 -7.76 15.10
CA SER A 394 8.09 -8.54 16.04
C SER A 394 7.99 -8.04 17.48
N LEU A 395 7.86 -6.72 17.67
CA LEU A 395 7.70 -6.08 18.99
C LEU A 395 6.23 -5.97 19.44
N ARG A 396 5.29 -6.48 18.61
CA ARG A 396 3.83 -6.42 18.84
C ARG A 396 3.39 -5.01 19.23
N ILE A 397 3.80 -4.03 18.43
CA ILE A 397 3.52 -2.63 18.68
C ILE A 397 2.00 -2.43 18.82
N PRO A 398 1.51 -1.87 19.95
CA PRO A 398 0.08 -1.66 20.15
C PRO A 398 -0.50 -0.68 19.12
N ASP A 399 -1.71 -0.96 18.62
CA ASP A 399 -2.38 -0.12 17.61
C ASP A 399 -2.50 1.36 18.02
N ARG A 400 -2.66 1.63 19.32
CA ARG A 400 -2.74 2.99 19.88
C ARG A 400 -1.55 3.88 19.54
N MET A 401 -0.39 3.31 19.18
CA MET A 401 0.80 4.07 18.78
C MET A 401 0.75 4.58 17.34
N GLY A 402 -0.23 4.15 16.54
CA GLY A 402 -0.44 4.69 15.20
C GLY A 402 0.70 4.44 14.22
N TRP A 403 1.42 3.32 14.35
CA TRP A 403 2.47 2.89 13.41
C TRP A 403 1.86 2.42 12.08
N ASN A 404 1.24 3.33 11.31
CA ASN A 404 0.50 3.03 10.08
C ASN A 404 1.03 3.86 8.90
N GLY A 405 0.98 3.32 7.68
CA GLY A 405 1.52 3.98 6.47
C GLY A 405 3.04 4.19 6.49
N ASP A 406 3.52 5.26 5.87
CA ASP A 406 4.95 5.62 5.88
C ASP A 406 5.44 6.00 7.30
N PRO A 407 6.61 5.52 7.77
CA PRO A 407 7.13 5.82 9.11
C PRO A 407 7.51 7.28 9.39
N CYS A 408 7.90 8.03 8.37
CA CYS A 408 8.46 9.39 8.51
C CYS A 408 7.67 10.46 7.74
N ALA A 409 6.80 10.08 6.81
CA ALA A 409 5.99 11.00 6.03
C ALA A 409 4.59 11.19 6.64
N PRO A 410 4.06 12.43 6.68
CA PRO A 410 4.60 13.65 6.06
C PRO A 410 5.76 14.29 6.86
N THR A 411 6.67 14.95 6.15
CA THR A 411 7.95 15.49 6.67
C THR A 411 7.85 16.48 7.81
N ASP A 412 6.73 17.18 7.92
CA ASP A 412 6.69 18.46 8.63
C ASP A 412 6.23 18.33 10.09
N TRP A 413 5.58 17.22 10.46
CA TRP A 413 4.97 17.14 11.80
C TRP A 413 4.62 15.73 12.34
N ASP A 414 4.74 14.62 11.61
CA ASP A 414 4.27 13.31 12.12
C ASP A 414 5.09 12.11 11.62
N ALA A 415 6.16 11.79 12.35
CA ALA A 415 6.73 10.46 12.32
C ALA A 415 5.93 9.53 13.25
N TRP A 416 6.02 8.22 13.03
CA TRP A 416 5.47 7.23 13.95
C TRP A 416 5.87 7.51 15.41
N GLU A 417 4.96 7.22 16.35
CA GLU A 417 5.21 7.50 17.77
C GLU A 417 6.51 6.81 18.24
N GLY A 418 7.41 7.58 18.86
CA GLY A 418 8.72 7.09 19.29
C GLY A 418 9.77 7.00 18.19
N VAL A 419 9.47 7.37 16.94
CA VAL A 419 10.41 7.39 15.82
C VAL A 419 10.80 8.82 15.49
N THR A 420 12.08 9.08 15.33
CA THR A 420 12.60 10.37 14.86
C THR A 420 13.28 10.18 13.52
N CYS A 421 12.86 10.98 12.55
CA CYS A 421 13.37 10.94 11.18
C CYS A 421 14.13 12.20 10.81
N ARG A 422 14.99 12.11 9.80
CA ARG A 422 15.67 13.26 9.19
C ARG A 422 15.80 13.04 7.68
N PRO A 423 15.95 14.11 6.89
CA PRO A 423 16.34 13.98 5.50
C PRO A 423 17.69 13.28 5.36
N ASN A 424 17.83 12.45 4.34
CA ASN A 424 19.11 11.88 3.96
C ASN A 424 20.09 12.99 3.50
N LYS A 425 21.37 12.65 3.28
CA LYS A 425 22.41 13.63 2.89
C LYS A 425 22.08 14.42 1.62
N ASN A 426 21.26 13.86 0.73
CA ASN A 426 20.88 14.45 -0.55
C ASN A 426 19.53 15.17 -0.50
N GLY A 427 18.80 15.10 0.62
CA GLY A 427 17.44 15.62 0.77
C GLY A 427 16.37 14.89 -0.05
N THR A 428 16.64 13.68 -0.57
CA THR A 428 15.73 12.97 -1.50
C THR A 428 14.79 11.99 -0.82
N SER A 429 15.18 11.44 0.34
CA SER A 429 14.38 10.51 1.13
C SER A 429 14.55 10.80 2.62
N LEU A 430 13.62 10.28 3.42
CA LEU A 430 13.68 10.31 4.87
C LEU A 430 14.32 9.04 5.40
N ILE A 431 15.13 9.21 6.44
CA ILE A 431 15.82 8.13 7.13
C ILE A 431 15.52 8.21 8.62
N ILE A 432 15.44 7.05 9.24
CA ILE A 432 15.17 6.85 10.66
C ILE A 432 16.47 7.02 11.41
N TYR A 433 16.47 7.99 12.31
CA TYR A 433 17.63 8.40 13.05
C TYR A 433 17.61 7.88 14.49
N GLU A 434 16.44 7.86 15.11
CA GLU A 434 16.26 7.41 16.48
C GLU A 434 14.94 6.66 16.65
N ILE A 435 14.98 5.60 17.45
CA ILE A 435 13.79 4.86 17.91
C ILE A 435 13.84 4.85 19.44
N ASN A 436 12.83 5.45 20.07
CA ASN A 436 12.65 5.48 21.50
C ASN A 436 11.26 4.94 21.87
N LEU A 437 11.24 3.71 22.35
CA LEU A 437 10.04 3.01 22.80
C LEU A 437 10.21 2.52 24.24
N ALA A 438 10.92 3.29 25.06
CA ALA A 438 11.13 2.97 26.47
C ALA A 438 9.79 2.94 27.24
N SER A 439 9.64 2.00 28.16
CA SER A 439 8.48 1.93 29.08
C SER A 439 7.11 1.82 28.39
N GLN A 440 7.03 1.11 27.26
CA GLN A 440 5.80 0.98 26.47
C GLN A 440 5.06 -0.35 26.70
N GLY A 441 5.60 -1.22 27.54
CA GLY A 441 5.05 -2.55 27.81
C GLY A 441 5.17 -3.49 26.61
N LEU A 442 6.12 -3.25 25.71
CA LEU A 442 6.35 -4.05 24.51
C LEU A 442 6.74 -5.48 24.88
N ARG A 443 6.40 -6.42 23.98
CA ARG A 443 6.70 -7.86 24.09
C ARG A 443 7.33 -8.34 22.80
N GLY A 444 7.60 -9.64 22.68
CA GLY A 444 8.19 -10.21 21.48
C GLY A 444 9.68 -9.89 21.40
N PHE A 445 10.24 -9.76 20.20
CA PHE A 445 11.70 -9.75 20.00
C PHE A 445 12.14 -8.71 18.97
N ILE A 446 13.45 -8.41 18.95
CA ILE A 446 14.06 -7.52 17.97
C ILE A 446 14.34 -8.32 16.69
N SER A 447 13.66 -7.99 15.59
CA SER A 447 13.91 -8.63 14.29
C SER A 447 15.33 -8.33 13.78
N ASP A 448 15.94 -9.32 13.13
CA ASP A 448 17.23 -9.22 12.42
C ASP A 448 17.23 -8.19 11.28
N LYS A 449 16.05 -7.88 10.73
CA LYS A 449 15.87 -6.82 9.72
C LYS A 449 16.20 -5.41 10.25
N ILE A 450 16.39 -5.23 11.56
CA ILE A 450 16.91 -3.98 12.12
C ILE A 450 18.25 -3.55 11.48
N SER A 451 18.99 -4.51 10.91
CA SER A 451 20.20 -4.27 10.11
C SER A 451 20.00 -3.35 8.90
N LEU A 452 18.77 -3.21 8.39
CA LEU A 452 18.46 -2.31 7.27
C LEU A 452 18.33 -0.84 7.71
N LEU A 453 18.25 -0.56 9.02
CA LEU A 453 18.25 0.79 9.56
C LEU A 453 19.68 1.37 9.62
N THR A 454 20.33 1.42 8.47
CA THR A 454 21.78 1.74 8.32
C THR A 454 22.17 3.14 8.79
N ASP A 455 21.20 4.01 9.04
CA ASP A 455 21.39 5.37 9.56
C ASP A 455 20.97 5.55 11.03
N LEU A 456 20.51 4.48 11.70
CA LEU A 456 20.04 4.54 13.08
C LEU A 456 21.20 4.88 14.03
N VAL A 457 21.02 5.92 14.83
CA VAL A 457 22.03 6.43 15.77
C VAL A 457 21.68 6.12 17.22
N SER A 458 20.39 6.07 17.54
CA SER A 458 19.90 5.82 18.90
C SER A 458 18.76 4.81 18.88
N LEU A 459 18.91 3.74 19.67
CA LEU A 459 17.85 2.78 19.94
C LEU A 459 17.62 2.67 21.45
N ASN A 460 16.40 2.94 21.89
CA ASN A 460 15.98 2.75 23.27
C ASN A 460 14.72 1.88 23.32
N LEU A 461 14.86 0.65 23.83
CA LEU A 461 13.78 -0.29 24.11
C LEU A 461 13.72 -0.64 25.60
N SER A 462 14.31 0.19 26.46
CA SER A 462 14.44 -0.09 27.89
C SER A 462 13.09 -0.20 28.63
N THR A 463 13.08 -0.96 29.72
CA THR A 463 11.91 -1.10 30.59
C THR A 463 10.69 -1.63 29.82
N ASN A 464 10.88 -2.70 29.06
CA ASN A 464 9.82 -3.44 28.38
C ASN A 464 9.86 -4.92 28.79
N PHE A 465 9.11 -5.76 28.09
CA PHE A 465 9.13 -7.22 28.25
C PHE A 465 9.65 -7.88 26.97
N VAL A 466 10.63 -7.26 26.31
CA VAL A 466 11.25 -7.79 25.09
C VAL A 466 12.07 -9.03 25.47
N GLU A 467 11.87 -10.11 24.72
CA GLU A 467 12.51 -11.42 24.86
C GLU A 467 13.36 -11.75 23.63
N GLY A 468 13.94 -12.95 23.61
CA GLY A 468 14.78 -13.42 22.51
C GLY A 468 16.22 -12.93 22.63
N THR A 469 16.99 -13.08 21.55
CA THR A 469 18.42 -12.72 21.51
C THR A 469 18.64 -11.35 20.90
N ILE A 470 19.78 -10.73 21.18
CA ILE A 470 20.22 -9.54 20.45
C ILE A 470 20.62 -9.97 19.04
N PRO A 471 19.96 -9.49 17.97
CA PRO A 471 20.32 -9.90 16.62
C PRO A 471 21.70 -9.34 16.25
N SER A 472 22.50 -10.13 15.52
CA SER A 472 23.81 -9.69 15.05
C SER A 472 23.73 -8.45 14.15
N GLY A 473 22.61 -8.29 13.44
CA GLY A 473 22.30 -7.11 12.63
C GLY A 473 22.24 -5.78 13.39
N LEU A 474 22.18 -5.80 14.73
CA LEU A 474 22.19 -4.59 15.56
C LEU A 474 23.57 -3.93 15.69
N GLY A 475 24.63 -4.64 15.27
CA GLY A 475 26.01 -4.13 15.16
C GLY A 475 26.20 -3.11 14.03
N LEU A 476 25.33 -2.11 13.95
CA LEU A 476 25.33 -1.07 12.93
C LEU A 476 26.49 -0.09 13.14
N ASN A 477 27.16 0.30 12.05
CA ASN A 477 28.25 1.28 12.08
C ASN A 477 27.77 2.72 12.36
N SER A 478 26.47 2.97 12.27
CA SER A 478 25.85 4.25 12.60
C SER A 478 25.43 4.35 14.06
N LEU A 479 25.25 3.22 14.76
CA LEU A 479 24.65 3.19 16.08
C LEU A 479 25.63 3.69 17.12
N VAL A 480 25.19 4.65 17.92
CA VAL A 480 26.00 5.31 18.96
C VAL A 480 25.43 5.02 20.34
N ARG A 481 24.10 4.95 20.47
CA ARG A 481 23.41 4.71 21.73
C ARG A 481 22.47 3.53 21.60
N MET A 482 22.61 2.58 22.51
CA MET A 482 21.76 1.41 22.61
C MET A 482 21.40 1.18 24.07
N ASP A 483 20.11 1.27 24.37
CA ASP A 483 19.56 0.94 25.67
C ASP A 483 18.48 -0.15 25.53
N LEU A 484 18.84 -1.35 25.95
CA LEU A 484 17.95 -2.51 26.02
C LEU A 484 17.75 -2.97 27.47
N SER A 485 18.10 -2.13 28.44
CA SER A 485 18.07 -2.48 29.86
C SER A 485 16.67 -2.79 30.37
N ASN A 486 16.57 -3.58 31.44
CA ASN A 486 15.30 -3.94 32.07
C ASN A 486 14.32 -4.61 31.09
N ASN A 487 14.76 -5.71 30.48
CA ASN A 487 13.98 -6.55 29.58
C ASN A 487 14.17 -8.04 29.94
N GLN A 488 13.75 -8.96 29.07
CA GLN A 488 13.90 -10.41 29.21
C GLN A 488 14.78 -10.99 28.09
N ILE A 489 15.71 -10.18 27.55
CA ILE A 489 16.58 -10.58 26.46
C ILE A 489 17.59 -11.60 26.98
N SER A 490 17.77 -12.71 26.25
CA SER A 490 18.62 -13.84 26.61
C SER A 490 19.67 -14.15 25.53
N GLY A 491 20.52 -15.14 25.80
CA GLY A 491 21.59 -15.55 24.90
C GLY A 491 22.84 -14.65 24.97
N PRO A 492 23.81 -14.87 24.07
CA PRO A 492 25.08 -14.16 24.08
C PRO A 492 24.99 -12.75 23.51
N ILE A 493 25.91 -11.90 23.95
CA ILE A 493 26.16 -10.59 23.33
C ILE A 493 26.89 -10.84 22.00
N PRO A 494 26.32 -10.46 20.84
CA PRO A 494 26.94 -10.73 19.54
C PRO A 494 28.27 -9.99 19.34
N ASP A 495 29.24 -10.68 18.74
CA ASP A 495 30.54 -10.08 18.37
C ASP A 495 30.38 -8.89 17.40
N SER A 496 29.31 -8.84 16.61
CA SER A 496 29.05 -7.71 15.69
C SER A 496 28.83 -6.37 16.40
N LEU A 497 28.48 -6.37 17.69
CA LEU A 497 28.41 -5.13 18.46
C LEU A 497 29.79 -4.51 18.68
N THR A 498 30.87 -5.30 18.56
CA THR A 498 32.25 -4.80 18.70
C THR A 498 32.72 -3.94 17.54
N SER A 499 32.17 -4.17 16.34
CA SER A 499 32.49 -3.40 15.13
C SER A 499 31.72 -2.08 15.00
N SER A 500 30.83 -1.79 15.95
CA SER A 500 29.98 -0.61 15.93
C SER A 500 30.69 0.65 16.47
N THR A 501 30.07 1.82 16.27
CA THR A 501 30.53 3.11 16.83
C THR A 501 29.92 3.41 18.20
N LEU A 502 29.48 2.38 18.94
CA LEU A 502 28.76 2.53 20.19
C LEU A 502 29.56 3.34 21.23
N GLN A 503 28.85 4.24 21.91
CA GLN A 503 29.33 5.05 23.03
C GLN A 503 28.51 4.78 24.30
N LEU A 504 27.24 4.39 24.16
CA LEU A 504 26.38 4.05 25.29
C LEU A 504 25.74 2.68 25.02
N VAL A 505 26.03 1.72 25.90
CA VAL A 505 25.52 0.34 25.82
C VAL A 505 24.96 -0.04 27.18
N LEU A 506 23.64 0.00 27.31
CA LEU A 506 22.92 -0.35 28.53
C LEU A 506 22.17 -1.66 28.31
N LEU A 507 22.65 -2.74 28.93
CA LEU A 507 22.09 -4.09 28.83
C LEU A 507 21.73 -4.66 30.20
N GLN A 508 21.82 -3.85 31.26
CA GLN A 508 21.59 -4.29 32.63
C GLN A 508 20.18 -4.82 32.86
N TYR A 509 20.04 -5.74 33.82
CA TYR A 509 18.78 -6.39 34.18
C TYR A 509 18.09 -7.09 32.99
N ASN A 510 18.82 -8.00 32.35
CA ASN A 510 18.34 -8.93 31.34
C ASN A 510 18.69 -10.39 31.74
N LEU A 511 18.52 -11.33 30.81
CA LEU A 511 18.83 -12.75 30.94
C LEU A 511 20.03 -13.16 30.07
N LEU A 512 20.94 -12.22 29.77
CA LEU A 512 22.09 -12.47 28.90
C LEU A 512 23.07 -13.46 29.53
N GLU A 513 23.68 -14.29 28.68
CA GLU A 513 24.58 -15.37 29.11
C GLU A 513 25.78 -15.56 28.18
N GLY A 514 26.82 -16.21 28.68
CA GLY A 514 28.03 -16.49 27.89
C GLY A 514 29.13 -15.45 28.06
N ARG A 515 30.18 -15.57 27.23
CA ARG A 515 31.36 -14.70 27.31
C ARG A 515 31.05 -13.32 26.72
N VAL A 516 31.43 -12.25 27.43
CA VAL A 516 31.38 -10.89 26.87
C VAL A 516 32.55 -10.68 25.90
N PRO A 517 32.32 -10.18 24.68
CA PRO A 517 33.38 -9.85 23.74
C PRO A 517 34.35 -8.81 24.33
N GLU A 518 35.67 -9.07 24.28
CA GLU A 518 36.68 -8.21 24.93
C GLU A 518 36.65 -6.79 24.35
N GLU A 519 36.42 -6.69 23.04
CA GLU A 519 36.37 -5.43 22.31
C GLU A 519 35.20 -4.55 22.74
N LEU A 520 34.13 -5.10 23.33
CA LEU A 520 33.02 -4.29 23.84
C LEU A 520 33.45 -3.39 25.00
N TYR A 521 34.42 -3.83 25.81
CA TYR A 521 34.98 -3.00 26.88
C TYR A 521 35.80 -1.82 26.36
N THR A 522 36.23 -1.85 25.09
CA THR A 522 36.94 -0.70 24.47
C THR A 522 36.05 0.53 24.34
N VAL A 523 34.72 0.37 24.34
CA VAL A 523 33.76 1.48 24.42
C VAL A 523 34.01 2.32 25.67
N GLY A 524 34.19 1.67 26.83
CA GLY A 524 34.53 2.35 28.09
C GLY A 524 35.88 3.08 28.03
N VAL A 525 36.87 2.48 27.35
CA VAL A 525 38.21 3.08 27.17
C VAL A 525 38.15 4.33 26.29
N ARG A 526 37.21 4.40 25.33
CA ARG A 526 36.97 5.57 24.47
C ARG A 526 36.11 6.66 25.12
N GLY A 527 35.83 6.56 26.43
CA GLY A 527 34.99 7.50 27.17
C GLY A 527 33.49 7.23 27.07
N GLY A 528 33.09 6.07 26.54
CA GLY A 528 31.72 5.59 26.54
C GLY A 528 31.32 4.90 27.85
N VAL A 529 30.08 4.42 27.92
CA VAL A 529 29.49 3.74 29.07
C VAL A 529 28.94 2.39 28.64
N VAL A 530 29.33 1.34 29.37
CA VAL A 530 28.81 -0.02 29.20
C VAL A 530 28.33 -0.53 30.55
N ASP A 531 27.04 -0.87 30.66
CA ASP A 531 26.46 -1.48 31.86
C ASP A 531 25.83 -2.84 31.52
N LEU A 532 26.38 -3.89 32.13
CA LEU A 532 25.96 -5.28 31.95
C LEU A 532 25.41 -5.88 33.26
N SER A 533 25.24 -5.06 34.31
CA SER A 533 24.88 -5.52 35.65
C SER A 533 23.54 -6.27 35.68
N GLY A 534 23.35 -7.16 36.65
CA GLY A 534 22.10 -7.93 36.77
C GLY A 534 21.94 -9.12 35.80
N ASN A 535 22.84 -9.30 34.82
CA ASN A 535 22.89 -10.48 33.95
C ASN A 535 23.75 -11.59 34.58
N LYS A 536 23.12 -12.54 35.27
CA LYS A 536 23.82 -13.59 36.04
C LYS A 536 24.59 -14.61 35.19
N GLY A 537 24.22 -14.76 33.91
CA GLY A 537 24.84 -15.73 32.99
C GLY A 537 26.09 -15.22 32.29
N LEU A 538 26.39 -13.91 32.38
CA LEU A 538 27.54 -13.32 31.70
C LEU A 538 28.84 -13.62 32.45
N CYS A 539 29.90 -13.89 31.70
CA CYS A 539 31.24 -14.13 32.21
C CYS A 539 32.30 -13.49 31.30
N GLY A 540 33.53 -13.36 31.79
CA GLY A 540 34.66 -12.87 30.98
C GLY A 540 34.65 -11.35 30.81
N GLY A 541 35.34 -10.66 31.71
CA GLY A 541 35.49 -9.21 31.71
C GLY A 541 36.04 -8.72 33.05
N PRO A 542 36.47 -7.45 33.18
CA PRO A 542 37.09 -6.94 34.41
C PRO A 542 36.14 -6.94 35.62
N SER A 543 34.82 -6.91 35.40
CA SER A 543 33.79 -6.82 36.44
C SER A 543 32.91 -8.07 36.56
N LEU A 544 33.22 -9.13 35.81
CA LEU A 544 32.43 -10.38 35.74
C LEU A 544 33.23 -11.59 36.22
N SER A 545 32.54 -12.67 36.56
CA SER A 545 33.19 -13.93 36.91
C SER A 545 33.97 -14.49 35.71
N PRO A 546 35.11 -15.17 35.95
CA PRO A 546 35.84 -15.83 34.87
C PRO A 546 34.98 -16.93 34.25
N CYS A 547 34.93 -16.99 32.92
CA CYS A 547 34.20 -18.06 32.22
C CYS A 547 34.84 -19.42 32.53
N SER A 548 34.04 -20.39 32.99
CA SER A 548 34.49 -21.77 33.09
C SER A 548 34.67 -22.35 31.68
N LEU A 549 35.93 -22.49 31.25
CA LEU A 549 36.29 -23.39 30.17
C LEU A 549 36.01 -24.81 30.67
N ILE A 550 35.11 -25.55 30.00
CA ILE A 550 34.73 -26.98 30.15
C ILE A 550 33.23 -27.13 30.51
N ASP A 551 32.40 -27.26 29.48
CA ASP A 551 31.17 -28.05 29.58
C ASP A 551 31.51 -29.51 29.25
N GLY A 552 31.23 -30.39 30.20
CA GLY A 552 31.46 -31.83 30.11
C GLY A 552 31.56 -32.57 31.45
N GLY A 553 31.51 -31.87 32.58
CA GLY A 553 31.44 -32.50 33.90
C GLY A 553 29.99 -32.80 34.30
N LEU A 554 29.60 -34.07 34.37
CA LEU A 554 28.34 -34.49 34.98
C LEU A 554 28.16 -33.81 36.35
N SER A 555 26.98 -33.22 36.58
CA SER A 555 26.57 -32.66 37.88
C SER A 555 26.93 -33.62 39.02
N SER A 556 27.25 -33.10 40.20
CA SER A 556 27.55 -33.95 41.38
C SER A 556 26.40 -34.94 41.66
N GLY A 557 25.16 -34.56 41.36
CA GLY A 557 24.00 -35.47 41.39
C GLY A 557 23.97 -36.49 40.25
N GLY A 558 24.44 -36.12 39.05
CA GLY A 558 24.61 -37.03 37.93
C GLY A 558 25.69 -38.09 38.18
N LYS A 559 26.81 -37.73 38.81
CA LYS A 559 27.86 -38.68 39.20
C LYS A 559 27.35 -39.70 40.23
N VAL A 560 26.56 -39.23 41.20
CA VAL A 560 25.89 -40.09 42.18
C VAL A 560 24.81 -40.95 41.51
N GLY A 561 24.08 -40.42 40.55
CA GLY A 561 23.07 -41.14 39.77
C GLY A 561 23.66 -42.25 38.90
N VAL A 562 24.78 -42.01 38.21
CA VAL A 562 25.50 -43.04 37.42
C VAL A 562 26.09 -44.10 38.35
N GLY A 563 26.63 -43.71 39.50
CA GLY A 563 27.09 -44.65 40.52
C GLY A 563 25.97 -45.56 41.04
N LEU A 564 24.83 -44.98 41.42
CA LEU A 564 23.64 -45.73 41.90
C LEU A 564 23.06 -46.63 40.81
N SER A 565 22.96 -46.14 39.57
CA SER A 565 22.51 -46.93 38.41
C SER A 565 23.41 -48.14 38.17
N SER A 566 24.72 -47.95 38.25
CA SER A 566 25.71 -49.02 38.08
C SER A 566 25.63 -50.06 39.19
N VAL A 567 25.44 -49.62 40.45
CA VAL A 567 25.26 -50.52 41.60
C VAL A 567 23.95 -51.29 41.49
N ILE A 568 22.84 -50.64 41.14
CA ILE A 568 21.54 -51.31 40.93
C ILE A 568 21.63 -52.32 39.79
N ALA A 569 22.25 -51.96 38.67
CA ALA A 569 22.47 -52.87 37.55
C ALA A 569 23.32 -54.08 37.96
N PHE A 570 24.39 -53.87 38.74
CA PHE A 570 25.25 -54.94 39.23
C PHE A 570 24.53 -55.83 40.25
N SER A 571 23.72 -55.26 41.15
CA SER A 571 22.89 -56.00 42.09
C SER A 571 21.80 -56.80 41.40
N LEU A 572 21.16 -56.26 40.36
CA LEU A 572 20.20 -57.00 39.52
C LEU A 572 20.89 -58.12 38.76
N LEU A 573 22.10 -57.90 38.24
CA LEU A 573 22.88 -58.92 37.54
C LEU A 573 23.31 -60.05 38.49
N LEU A 574 23.70 -59.72 39.72
CA LEU A 574 23.96 -60.71 40.78
C LEU A 574 22.70 -61.46 41.21
N LEU A 575 21.54 -60.79 41.30
CA LEU A 575 20.24 -61.44 41.58
C LEU A 575 19.82 -62.39 40.46
N VAL A 576 20.05 -62.02 39.20
CA VAL A 576 19.80 -62.89 38.04
C VAL A 576 20.76 -64.07 38.06
N LEU A 577 22.05 -63.87 38.33
CA LEU A 577 23.02 -64.95 38.46
C LEU A 577 22.70 -65.87 39.64
N TYR A 578 22.24 -65.33 40.77
CA TYR A 578 21.79 -66.08 41.94
C TYR A 578 20.50 -66.86 41.66
N ALA A 579 19.53 -66.25 40.97
CA ALA A 579 18.31 -66.92 40.53
C ALA A 579 18.61 -68.02 39.49
N CYS A 580 19.57 -67.80 38.58
CA CYS A 580 20.08 -68.81 37.67
C CYS A 580 20.82 -69.93 38.41
N TYR A 581 21.58 -69.62 39.45
CA TYR A 581 22.26 -70.60 40.30
C TYR A 581 21.25 -71.49 41.05
N ILE A 582 20.21 -70.90 41.66
CA ILE A 582 19.12 -71.64 42.32
C ILE A 582 18.31 -72.45 41.30
N ARG A 583 17.98 -71.89 40.12
CA ARG A 583 17.31 -72.64 39.05
C ARG A 583 18.15 -73.80 38.55
N ARG A 584 19.47 -73.66 38.49
CA ARG A 584 20.41 -74.71 38.06
C ARG A 584 20.58 -75.80 39.12
N GLN A 585 20.40 -75.49 40.40
CA GLN A 585 20.38 -76.50 41.48
C GLN A 585 19.03 -77.24 41.60
N ARG A 586 17.92 -76.65 41.11
CA ARG A 586 16.57 -77.22 41.27
C ARG A 586 16.04 -78.00 40.06
N ASN A 587 16.77 -78.04 38.94
CA ASN A 587 16.40 -78.75 37.71
C ASN A 587 17.50 -79.73 37.24
N ASN A 588 17.78 -80.76 38.06
CA ASN A 588 18.44 -81.98 37.60
C ASN A 588 17.79 -83.17 38.32
N TYR A 589 16.65 -83.65 37.82
CA TYR A 589 16.33 -85.07 37.65
C TYR A 589 15.20 -85.19 36.61
N GLU A 590 15.46 -86.07 35.63
CA GLU A 590 14.60 -86.55 34.53
C GLU A 590 14.20 -85.60 33.39
N PHE A 591 14.91 -85.72 32.27
CA PHE A 591 14.33 -85.57 30.93
C PHE A 591 14.57 -86.84 30.13
N GLY A 592 13.50 -87.63 29.93
CA GLY A 592 13.38 -88.52 28.79
C GLY A 592 13.12 -87.68 27.53
N PHE A 593 13.78 -88.06 26.43
CA PHE A 593 13.81 -87.36 25.14
C PHE A 593 12.44 -87.32 24.43
N PRO A 594 12.12 -86.19 23.76
CA PRO A 594 11.36 -86.25 22.50
C PRO A 594 12.11 -85.62 21.30
N GLN A 595 12.34 -86.51 20.34
CA GLN A 595 12.68 -86.50 18.91
C GLN A 595 12.77 -85.24 18.00
N ASP A 596 12.70 -83.98 18.44
CA ASP A 596 12.65 -82.86 17.46
C ASP A 596 13.95 -82.05 17.22
N LEU A 597 15.10 -82.56 17.67
CA LEU A 597 16.41 -81.90 17.48
C LEU A 597 17.29 -82.44 16.35
N MET A 598 16.82 -83.42 15.56
CA MET A 598 17.52 -83.86 14.34
C MET A 598 17.21 -83.00 13.10
N ALA A 599 16.27 -82.05 13.15
CA ALA A 599 15.89 -81.24 11.99
C ALA A 599 16.60 -79.86 11.89
N ILE A 600 17.21 -79.35 12.96
CA ILE A 600 17.76 -77.97 12.99
C ILE A 600 19.30 -77.96 12.87
N ALA A 601 19.98 -79.05 13.24
CA ALA A 601 21.42 -79.23 12.98
C ALA A 601 21.73 -79.52 11.50
N ALA A 602 20.75 -80.01 10.72
CA ALA A 602 20.89 -80.27 9.28
C ALA A 602 20.71 -79.01 8.40
N LYS A 603 20.18 -77.90 8.95
CA LYS A 603 20.00 -76.62 8.24
C LYS A 603 21.16 -75.64 8.46
N ARG A 604 21.81 -75.68 9.63
CA ARG A 604 22.96 -74.80 9.95
C ARG A 604 24.26 -75.24 9.25
N ASN A 605 24.41 -76.54 8.97
CA ASN A 605 25.56 -77.08 8.25
C ASN A 605 25.49 -76.94 6.71
N ARG A 606 24.31 -76.71 6.10
CA ARG A 606 24.22 -76.44 4.65
C ARG A 606 24.61 -75.01 4.28
N TYR A 607 24.27 -74.04 5.14
CA TYR A 607 24.57 -72.62 4.90
C TYR A 607 26.07 -72.30 5.08
N GLN A 608 26.75 -72.99 6.02
CA GLN A 608 28.20 -72.89 6.22
C GLN A 608 29.00 -73.60 5.10
N ARG A 609 28.48 -74.71 4.54
CA ARG A 609 29.09 -75.41 3.38
C ARG A 609 28.92 -74.66 2.06
N GLN A 610 27.79 -74.01 1.82
CA GLN A 610 27.58 -73.20 0.60
C GLN A 610 28.43 -71.91 0.61
N LYS A 611 28.64 -71.29 1.78
CA LYS A 611 29.48 -70.09 1.90
C LYS A 611 30.98 -70.39 1.72
N SER A 612 31.43 -71.59 2.05
CA SER A 612 32.82 -72.04 1.84
C SER A 612 33.07 -72.56 0.42
N LEU A 613 32.08 -73.20 -0.22
CA LEU A 613 32.14 -73.58 -1.65
C LEU A 613 32.17 -72.35 -2.56
N MET A 614 31.39 -71.30 -2.28
CA MET A 614 31.34 -70.10 -3.12
C MET A 614 32.61 -69.23 -3.03
N VAL A 615 33.38 -69.34 -1.94
CA VAL A 615 34.70 -68.68 -1.79
C VAL A 615 35.81 -69.50 -2.45
N LEU A 616 35.72 -70.84 -2.43
CA LEU A 616 36.64 -71.73 -3.17
C LEU A 616 36.44 -71.70 -4.69
N GLU A 617 35.20 -71.49 -5.16
CA GLU A 617 34.88 -71.40 -6.59
C GLU A 617 35.37 -70.08 -7.21
N LEU A 618 35.43 -69.00 -6.41
CA LEU A 618 36.02 -67.70 -6.76
C LEU A 618 37.56 -67.69 -6.78
N GLU A 619 38.22 -68.58 -6.01
CA GLU A 619 39.68 -68.76 -6.04
C GLU A 619 40.14 -69.80 -7.08
N SER A 620 39.25 -70.70 -7.53
CA SER A 620 39.60 -71.74 -8.52
C SER A 620 39.55 -71.30 -10.00
N GLN A 621 38.95 -70.14 -10.32
CA GLN A 621 38.94 -69.59 -11.68
C GLN A 621 40.13 -68.66 -12.01
N HIS A 622 41.05 -68.41 -11.06
CA HIS A 622 42.26 -67.60 -11.28
C HIS A 622 43.57 -68.40 -11.37
N ALA A 623 43.54 -69.73 -11.29
CA ALA A 623 44.77 -70.53 -11.29
C ALA A 623 44.62 -71.86 -12.03
N LYS A 624 44.46 -71.81 -13.35
CA LYS A 624 44.92 -72.86 -14.27
C LYS A 624 45.22 -72.23 -15.63
N GLY A 625 46.50 -72.32 -16.01
CA GLY A 625 47.14 -71.48 -17.00
C GLY A 625 46.76 -71.75 -18.45
N PHE A 626 47.08 -70.74 -19.26
CA PHE A 626 47.28 -70.79 -20.70
C PHE A 626 47.97 -72.07 -21.20
N PRO A 627 47.54 -72.62 -22.34
CA PRO A 627 48.42 -73.13 -23.37
C PRO A 627 48.68 -72.03 -24.42
N SER A 628 49.95 -71.70 -24.60
CA SER A 628 50.49 -70.90 -25.72
C SER A 628 50.83 -71.82 -26.90
N PRO A 629 51.25 -71.30 -28.06
CA PRO A 629 50.51 -70.56 -29.09
C PRO A 629 50.34 -71.45 -30.34
N PHE A 630 49.63 -71.02 -31.40
CA PHE A 630 50.08 -71.22 -32.79
C PHE A 630 49.07 -70.68 -33.83
N ILE A 631 49.61 -69.79 -34.68
CA ILE A 631 49.45 -69.70 -36.15
C ILE A 631 48.30 -68.91 -36.81
N HIS A 632 48.79 -67.89 -37.53
CA HIS A 632 48.48 -67.34 -38.85
C HIS A 632 47.23 -66.48 -39.15
N ARG A 633 47.62 -65.29 -39.64
CA ARG A 633 47.12 -64.47 -40.76
C ARG A 633 45.92 -63.58 -40.50
#